data_AF-A0A7V2W671-F1
#
_entry.id   AF-A0A7V2W671-F1
#
_cell.length_a   1.000
_cell.length_b   1.000
_cell.length_c   1.000
_cell.angle_alpha   90.00
_cell.angle_beta   90.00
_cell.angle_gamma   90.00
#
_symmetry.space_group_name_H-M   'P 1'
#
loop_
_entity.id
_entity.type
_entity.pdbx_description
1 polymer ?
#
loop_
_entity_poly.entity_id
_entity_poly.type
_entity_poly.pdbx_seq_one_letter_code
_entity_poly.pdbx_strand_id
1 'polypeptide(L)'
;MEDRQNRSQEDCTGLLKKIFGKPENLLNKTAPDGWKNSSLFFVHHPTEEEQSERASAFRENLDSLHGLSKNAGKGLSPAPRPEVEVQVPDQSPAQPFDEFIDILGHCIWHVFSDNHDVVDAEGKAFHLGSWRGAAGFIADFINQHFPVGKCYGYMDFYMGFWYEEDRVKCFPVFIHIFEILKSEGLDWVYSFPGVYIVDFEKGDNAPDDPANYNPNKAMAGTIEKEERTKKFEQLKADLEKTREAEMEEARYKAPPVAVQAYRKVFGRLPEGFPD
;
A
#
# COMPACT_ATOMS: atom_id res chain seq x y z
N MET A 1 3.02 3.11 -15.18
CA MET A 1 3.74 4.14 -14.41
C MET A 1 4.84 4.65 -15.33
N GLU A 2 4.80 5.92 -15.72
CA GLU A 2 5.89 6.50 -16.51
C GLU A 2 7.18 6.47 -15.69
N ASP A 3 8.30 6.15 -16.33
CA ASP A 3 9.61 6.04 -15.70
C ASP A 3 10.10 7.47 -15.36
N ARG A 4 9.60 8.02 -14.24
CA ARG A 4 9.92 9.37 -13.81
C ARG A 4 11.35 9.42 -13.30
N GLN A 5 12.04 10.53 -13.58
CA GLN A 5 13.33 10.75 -12.97
C GLN A 5 13.17 10.94 -11.46
N ASN A 6 13.95 10.21 -10.68
CA ASN A 6 13.88 10.26 -9.22
C ASN A 6 14.76 11.39 -8.66
N ARG A 7 14.27 12.04 -7.59
CA ARG A 7 15.07 12.88 -6.71
C ARG A 7 16.08 12.03 -5.93
N SER A 8 17.08 12.69 -5.34
CA SER A 8 18.14 11.95 -4.64
C SER A 8 17.65 11.39 -3.30
N GLN A 9 18.41 10.44 -2.75
CA GLN A 9 18.10 9.89 -1.44
C GLN A 9 18.22 10.94 -0.31
N GLU A 10 19.10 11.92 -0.47
CA GLU A 10 19.23 13.07 0.42
C GLU A 10 17.99 13.97 0.37
N ASP A 11 17.42 14.19 -0.81
CA ASP A 11 16.18 14.95 -0.98
C ASP A 11 15.02 14.24 -0.25
N CYS A 12 14.89 12.93 -0.41
CA CYS A 12 13.89 12.10 0.30
C CYS A 12 14.07 12.16 1.81
N THR A 13 15.31 11.99 2.30
CA THR A 13 15.64 12.14 3.73
C THR A 13 15.30 13.53 4.25
N GLY A 14 15.59 14.57 3.46
CA GLY A 14 15.27 15.96 3.77
C GLY A 14 13.77 16.19 3.91
N LEU A 15 12.98 15.61 3.01
CA LEU A 15 11.52 15.68 3.05
C LEU A 15 10.95 14.94 4.28
N LEU A 16 11.44 13.73 4.59
CA LEU A 16 11.01 13.02 5.80
C LEU A 16 11.31 13.81 7.08
N LYS A 17 12.48 14.46 7.18
CA LYS A 17 12.79 15.36 8.32
C LYS A 17 11.76 16.47 8.48
N LYS A 18 11.22 17.01 7.38
CA LYS A 18 10.17 18.05 7.43
C LYS A 18 8.82 17.47 7.84
N ILE A 19 8.47 16.29 7.31
CA ILE A 19 7.22 15.60 7.62
C ILE A 19 7.19 15.21 9.12
N PHE A 20 8.24 14.56 9.62
CA PHE A 20 8.31 14.20 11.04
C PHE A 20 8.47 15.44 11.93
N GLY A 21 9.24 16.43 11.48
CA GLY A 21 9.41 17.71 12.17
C GLY A 21 9.77 17.53 13.64
N LYS A 22 8.91 18.05 14.53
CA LYS A 22 8.95 17.78 15.97
C LYS A 22 7.74 16.91 16.32
N PRO A 23 7.89 15.59 16.43
CA PRO A 23 6.76 14.68 16.60
C PRO A 23 5.92 14.97 17.83
N GLU A 24 6.48 15.51 18.91
CA GLU A 24 5.76 15.88 20.12
C GLU A 24 4.76 17.03 19.86
N ASN A 25 5.15 17.99 19.03
CA ASN A 25 4.26 19.08 18.62
C ASN A 25 3.14 18.55 17.73
N LEU A 26 3.46 17.61 16.84
CA LEU A 26 2.49 17.01 15.95
C LEU A 26 1.50 16.14 16.72
N LEU A 27 1.98 15.31 17.65
CA LEU A 27 1.17 14.51 18.57
C LEU A 27 0.16 15.39 19.32
N ASN A 28 0.62 16.52 19.88
CA ASN A 28 -0.27 17.46 20.56
C ASN A 28 -1.26 18.14 19.60
N LYS A 29 -0.88 18.37 18.33
CA LYS A 29 -1.78 18.91 17.29
C LYS A 29 -2.85 17.89 16.88
N THR A 30 -2.50 16.61 16.78
CA THR A 30 -3.41 15.54 16.32
C THR A 30 -4.25 14.93 17.45
N ALA A 31 -3.80 15.04 18.70
CA ALA A 31 -4.48 14.56 19.89
C ALA A 31 -4.56 15.65 20.99
N PRO A 32 -5.25 16.79 20.73
CA PRO A 32 -5.27 17.94 21.64
C PRO A 32 -5.90 17.63 23.00
N ASP A 33 -6.88 16.72 23.03
CA ASP A 33 -7.56 16.28 24.26
C ASP A 33 -6.83 15.11 24.97
N GLY A 34 -5.59 14.84 24.55
CA GLY A 34 -4.75 13.76 25.05
C GLY A 34 -4.86 12.47 24.23
N TRP A 35 -3.79 11.66 24.28
CA TRP A 35 -3.61 10.47 23.43
C TRP A 35 -4.79 9.50 23.49
N LYS A 36 -5.18 9.08 24.70
CA LYS A 36 -6.26 8.11 24.96
C LYS A 36 -7.64 8.55 24.48
N ASN A 37 -7.83 9.85 24.27
CA ASN A 37 -9.10 10.42 23.79
C ASN A 37 -9.08 10.66 22.27
N SER A 38 -7.96 10.40 21.59
CA SER A 38 -7.84 10.58 20.15
C SER A 38 -8.23 9.31 19.40
N SER A 39 -8.68 9.46 18.14
CA SER A 39 -8.94 8.33 17.25
C SER A 39 -7.69 7.49 16.99
N LEU A 40 -6.50 8.10 17.04
CA LEU A 40 -5.22 7.44 16.78
C LEU A 40 -4.88 6.37 17.84
N PHE A 41 -5.35 6.56 19.08
CA PHE A 41 -5.17 5.57 20.14
C PHE A 41 -5.75 4.21 19.76
N PHE A 42 -6.92 4.20 19.13
CA PHE A 42 -7.64 2.98 18.73
C PHE A 42 -7.03 2.27 17.52
N VAL A 43 -5.90 2.76 16.98
CA VAL A 43 -5.11 2.02 15.98
C VAL A 43 -4.31 0.91 16.68
N HIS A 44 -3.69 1.20 17.82
CA HIS A 44 -2.95 0.22 18.63
C HIS A 44 -3.80 -0.43 19.71
N HIS A 45 -4.84 0.27 20.16
CA HIS A 45 -5.72 -0.16 21.24
C HIS A 45 -7.17 -0.28 20.74
N PRO A 46 -7.46 -1.13 19.74
CA PRO A 46 -8.81 -1.29 19.21
C PRO A 46 -9.75 -1.83 20.28
N THR A 47 -11.02 -1.44 20.22
CA THR A 47 -12.03 -1.90 21.19
C THR A 47 -12.30 -3.40 21.03
N GLU A 48 -12.86 -4.04 22.06
CA GLU A 48 -13.26 -5.46 21.99
C GLU A 48 -14.26 -5.72 20.85
N GLU A 49 -15.15 -4.75 20.61
CA GLU A 49 -16.11 -4.80 19.51
C GLU A 49 -15.40 -4.75 18.15
N GLU A 50 -14.48 -3.80 17.95
CA GLU A 50 -13.69 -3.69 16.71
C GLU A 50 -12.87 -4.97 16.45
N GLN A 51 -12.29 -5.58 17.49
CA GLN A 51 -11.55 -6.82 17.35
C GLN A 51 -12.46 -8.00 16.95
N SER A 52 -13.65 -8.08 17.54
CA SER A 52 -14.66 -9.09 17.20
C SER A 52 -15.16 -8.94 15.75
N GLU A 53 -15.40 -7.71 15.31
CA GLU A 53 -15.80 -7.39 13.94
C GLU A 53 -14.69 -7.76 12.94
N ARG A 54 -13.44 -7.39 13.21
CA ARG A 54 -12.28 -7.77 12.38
C ARG A 54 -12.14 -9.28 12.25
N ALA A 55 -12.27 -10.01 13.36
CA ALA A 55 -12.19 -11.46 13.36
C ALA A 55 -13.33 -12.10 12.53
N SER A 56 -14.53 -11.51 12.59
CA SER A 56 -15.69 -11.97 11.83
C SER A 56 -15.52 -11.69 10.33
N ALA A 57 -15.14 -10.47 9.95
CA ALA A 57 -14.89 -10.08 8.56
C ALA A 57 -13.75 -10.92 7.93
N PHE A 58 -12.69 -11.22 8.70
CA PHE A 58 -11.61 -12.09 8.24
C PHE A 58 -12.11 -13.52 7.95
N ARG A 59 -12.98 -14.07 8.82
CA ARG A 59 -13.60 -15.39 8.61
C ARG A 59 -14.48 -15.41 7.36
N GLU A 60 -15.32 -14.40 7.18
CA GLU A 60 -16.19 -14.29 6.00
C GLU A 60 -15.38 -14.18 4.69
N ASN A 61 -14.30 -13.40 4.70
CA ASN A 61 -13.40 -13.28 3.55
C ASN A 61 -12.71 -14.62 3.23
N LEU A 62 -12.23 -15.37 4.23
CA LEU A 62 -11.67 -16.71 4.02
C LEU A 62 -12.71 -17.69 3.48
N ASP A 63 -13.93 -17.66 4.00
CA ASP A 63 -15.02 -18.52 3.54
C ASP A 63 -15.40 -18.22 2.08
N SER A 64 -15.40 -16.95 1.68
CA SER A 64 -15.62 -16.55 0.28
C SER A 64 -14.53 -17.08 -0.66
N LEU A 65 -13.26 -17.02 -0.25
CA LEU A 65 -12.11 -17.54 -1.01
C LEU A 65 -12.16 -19.07 -1.12
N HIS A 66 -12.54 -19.75 -0.04
CA HIS A 66 -12.72 -21.20 -0.03
C HIS A 66 -13.92 -21.65 -0.88
N GLY A 67 -15.01 -20.87 -0.89
CA GLY A 67 -16.18 -21.11 -1.75
C GLY A 67 -15.85 -21.00 -3.24
N LEU A 68 -15.03 -20.01 -3.62
CA LEU A 68 -14.48 -19.87 -4.97
C LEU A 68 -13.59 -21.07 -5.36
N SER A 69 -12.76 -21.56 -4.43
CA SER A 69 -11.93 -22.75 -4.66
C SER A 69 -12.73 -24.03 -4.86
N LYS A 70 -13.90 -24.19 -4.22
CA LYS A 70 -14.79 -25.36 -4.44
C LYS A 70 -15.46 -25.33 -5.81
N ASN A 71 -15.81 -24.15 -6.31
CA ASN A 71 -16.39 -23.99 -7.64
C ASN A 71 -15.35 -24.20 -8.76
N ALA A 72 -14.05 -24.05 -8.47
CA ALA A 72 -12.94 -24.28 -9.41
C ALA A 72 -12.53 -25.77 -9.58
N GLY A 73 -13.35 -26.72 -9.11
CA GLY A 73 -13.23 -28.14 -9.49
C GLY A 73 -12.11 -28.95 -8.85
N LYS A 74 -11.36 -28.40 -7.88
CA LYS A 74 -10.43 -29.18 -7.06
C LYS A 74 -11.06 -29.47 -5.70
N GLY A 75 -11.63 -30.66 -5.57
CA GLY A 75 -12.15 -31.22 -4.31
C GLY A 75 -11.04 -31.50 -3.30
N LEU A 76 -10.44 -30.44 -2.75
CA LEU A 76 -9.64 -30.52 -1.54
C LEU A 76 -10.60 -30.54 -0.35
N SER A 77 -10.59 -31.63 0.43
CA SER A 77 -11.31 -31.70 1.70
C SER A 77 -10.97 -30.45 2.53
N PRO A 78 -11.97 -29.83 3.19
CA PRO A 78 -11.71 -28.64 3.98
C PRO A 78 -10.68 -28.99 5.05
N ALA A 79 -9.53 -28.29 5.03
CA ALA A 79 -8.58 -28.35 6.12
C ALA A 79 -9.31 -28.03 7.44
N PRO A 80 -8.93 -28.67 8.56
CA PRO A 80 -9.52 -28.33 9.86
C PRO A 80 -9.36 -26.83 10.09
N ARG A 81 -10.47 -26.19 10.48
CA ARG A 81 -10.57 -24.76 10.74
C ARG A 81 -9.48 -24.35 11.72
N PRO A 82 -8.61 -23.37 11.42
CA PRO A 82 -7.89 -22.70 12.48
C PRO A 82 -8.95 -21.98 13.33
N GLU A 83 -9.00 -22.31 14.62
CA GLU A 83 -9.71 -21.47 15.57
C GLU A 83 -9.03 -20.10 15.50
N VAL A 84 -9.73 -19.10 14.96
CA VAL A 84 -9.26 -17.72 15.05
C VAL A 84 -9.45 -17.34 16.50
N GLU A 85 -8.41 -17.54 17.31
CA GLU A 85 -8.31 -16.96 18.64
C GLU A 85 -8.54 -15.46 18.47
N VAL A 86 -9.61 -14.96 19.09
CA VAL A 86 -9.75 -13.52 19.30
C VAL A 86 -8.54 -13.13 20.11
N GLN A 87 -7.61 -12.38 19.49
CA GLN A 87 -6.43 -11.90 20.21
C GLN A 87 -6.95 -11.15 21.43
N VAL A 88 -6.49 -11.53 22.62
CA VAL A 88 -6.82 -10.79 23.83
C VAL A 88 -6.32 -9.36 23.60
N PRO A 89 -7.12 -8.32 23.91
CA PRO A 89 -6.69 -6.93 23.74
C PRO A 89 -5.32 -6.74 24.37
N ASP A 90 -4.37 -6.19 23.60
CA ASP A 90 -3.05 -5.89 24.13
C ASP A 90 -3.20 -4.91 25.29
N GLN A 91 -2.95 -5.38 26.51
CA GLN A 91 -3.02 -4.57 27.73
C GLN A 91 -1.73 -3.80 27.98
N SER A 92 -0.80 -3.80 27.02
CA SER A 92 0.45 -3.07 27.13
C SER A 92 0.18 -1.59 27.44
N PRO A 93 0.95 -0.98 28.36
CA PRO A 93 0.77 0.43 28.68
C PRO A 93 1.01 1.27 27.43
N ALA A 94 0.05 2.15 27.12
CA ALA A 94 0.14 3.05 25.98
C ALA A 94 1.47 3.82 25.98
N GLN A 95 2.15 3.85 24.84
CA GLN A 95 3.37 4.61 24.59
C GLN A 95 3.08 5.69 23.55
N PRO A 96 2.52 6.86 23.92
CA PRO A 96 1.97 7.82 22.97
C PRO A 96 2.96 8.29 21.91
N PHE A 97 4.22 8.50 22.28
CA PHE A 97 5.24 8.93 21.34
C PHE A 97 5.58 7.82 20.34
N ASP A 98 5.89 6.63 20.81
CA ASP A 98 6.27 5.48 19.99
C ASP A 98 5.13 5.05 19.06
N GLU A 99 3.91 4.93 19.59
CA GLU A 99 2.70 4.61 18.83
C GLU A 99 2.40 5.68 17.77
N PHE A 100 2.61 6.96 18.09
CA PHE A 100 2.42 8.03 17.12
C PHE A 100 3.46 7.99 15.99
N ILE A 101 4.73 7.72 16.31
CA ILE A 101 5.79 7.56 15.32
C ILE A 101 5.50 6.37 14.40
N ASP A 102 5.01 5.26 14.95
CA ASP A 102 4.57 4.07 14.23
C ASP A 102 3.47 4.43 13.21
N ILE A 103 2.40 5.07 13.68
CA ILE A 103 1.28 5.52 12.84
C ILE A 103 1.74 6.46 11.73
N LEU A 104 2.62 7.42 12.05
CA LEU A 104 3.16 8.34 11.06
C LEU A 104 3.98 7.59 9.99
N GLY A 105 4.77 6.60 10.39
CA GLY A 105 5.50 5.72 9.48
C GLY A 105 4.57 4.98 8.51
N HIS A 106 3.48 4.39 9.02
CA HIS A 106 2.49 3.73 8.17
C HIS A 106 1.79 4.70 7.19
N CYS A 107 1.46 5.92 7.64
CA CYS A 107 0.87 6.93 6.77
C CYS A 107 1.84 7.38 5.67
N ILE A 108 3.13 7.53 5.99
CA ILE A 108 4.17 7.85 5.00
C ILE A 108 4.32 6.71 4.00
N TRP A 109 4.34 5.46 4.45
CA TRP A 109 4.39 4.32 3.53
C TRP A 109 3.23 4.37 2.53
N HIS A 110 2.01 4.64 3.00
CA HIS A 110 0.84 4.73 2.13
C HIS A 110 0.96 5.87 1.10
N VAL A 111 1.39 7.06 1.51
CA VAL A 111 1.53 8.21 0.60
C VAL A 111 2.64 8.02 -0.43
N PHE A 112 3.74 7.36 -0.07
CA PHE A 112 4.95 7.27 -0.91
C PHE A 112 5.16 5.93 -1.63
N SER A 113 4.39 4.88 -1.29
CA SER A 113 4.75 3.50 -1.68
C SER A 113 3.59 2.65 -2.19
N ASP A 114 2.33 3.03 -1.94
CA ASP A 114 1.15 2.27 -2.38
C ASP A 114 0.86 2.48 -3.88
N ASN A 115 1.91 2.40 -4.69
CA ASN A 115 1.98 2.79 -6.10
C ASN A 115 1.73 4.27 -6.36
N HIS A 116 1.74 5.10 -5.32
CA HIS A 116 1.56 6.54 -5.44
C HIS A 116 2.92 7.25 -5.56
N ASP A 117 2.92 8.39 -6.23
CA ASP A 117 4.12 9.21 -6.37
C ASP A 117 3.94 10.57 -5.73
N VAL A 118 4.93 10.99 -4.94
CA VAL A 118 5.09 12.39 -4.56
C VAL A 118 6.01 13.05 -5.57
N VAL A 119 5.55 14.09 -6.25
CA VAL A 119 6.26 14.72 -7.37
C VAL A 119 6.46 16.21 -7.13
N ASP A 120 7.53 16.76 -7.69
CA ASP A 120 7.71 18.22 -7.74
C ASP A 120 7.13 18.84 -9.01
N ALA A 121 7.28 20.17 -9.13
CA ALA A 121 6.85 20.93 -10.30
C ALA A 121 7.58 20.55 -11.61
N GLU A 122 8.72 19.87 -11.53
CA GLU A 122 9.47 19.35 -12.69
C GLU A 122 9.01 17.93 -13.08
N GLY A 123 8.09 17.34 -12.31
CA GLY A 123 7.61 15.98 -12.49
C GLY A 123 8.57 14.90 -11.96
N LYS A 124 9.60 15.27 -11.18
CA LYS A 124 10.50 14.30 -10.57
C LYS A 124 9.91 13.71 -9.30
N ALA A 125 10.06 12.40 -9.13
CA ALA A 125 9.47 11.67 -8.02
C ALA A 125 10.39 11.60 -6.80
N PHE A 126 9.83 11.79 -5.61
CA PHE A 126 10.43 11.48 -4.32
C PHE A 126 10.18 10.01 -3.99
N HIS A 127 10.88 9.12 -4.69
CA HIS A 127 10.68 7.69 -4.58
C HIS A 127 11.50 7.08 -3.43
N LEU A 128 10.84 6.46 -2.45
CA LEU A 128 11.49 5.84 -1.28
C LEU A 128 12.03 4.42 -1.54
N GLY A 129 11.76 3.88 -2.73
CA GLY A 129 12.15 2.52 -3.13
C GLY A 129 10.93 1.66 -3.47
N SER A 130 11.15 0.37 -3.72
CA SER A 130 10.04 -0.59 -3.87
C SER A 130 9.16 -0.61 -2.61
N TRP A 131 8.01 -1.29 -2.63
CA TRP A 131 7.14 -1.39 -1.43
C TRP A 131 7.90 -1.82 -0.17
N ARG A 132 8.84 -2.78 -0.30
CA ARG A 132 9.73 -3.20 0.79
C ARG A 132 10.86 -2.21 1.04
N GLY A 133 11.41 -1.62 -0.03
CA GLY A 133 12.47 -0.61 0.06
C GLY A 133 12.02 0.63 0.84
N ALA A 134 10.83 1.15 0.54
CA ALA A 134 10.26 2.29 1.23
C ALA A 134 9.95 1.98 2.71
N ALA A 135 9.42 0.79 3.00
CA ALA A 135 9.21 0.36 4.38
C ALA A 135 10.54 0.27 5.16
N GLY A 136 11.59 -0.27 4.53
CA GLY A 136 12.94 -0.29 5.09
C GLY A 136 13.51 1.12 5.30
N PHE A 137 13.33 2.00 4.32
CA PHE A 137 13.77 3.39 4.39
C PHE A 137 13.13 4.14 5.58
N ILE A 138 11.83 3.96 5.78
CA ILE A 138 11.09 4.55 6.90
C ILE A 138 11.60 3.98 8.24
N ALA A 139 11.80 2.67 8.33
CA ALA A 139 12.35 2.03 9.52
C ALA A 139 13.74 2.56 9.88
N ASP A 140 14.65 2.59 8.92
CA ASP A 140 16.01 3.11 9.10
C ASP A 140 15.98 4.59 9.52
N PHE A 141 15.14 5.39 8.88
CA PHE A 141 14.96 6.80 9.23
C PHE A 141 14.49 6.97 10.68
N ILE A 142 13.46 6.23 11.10
CA ILE A 142 12.92 6.33 12.47
C ILE A 142 13.97 5.90 13.50
N ASN A 143 14.60 4.74 13.28
CA ASN A 143 15.65 4.21 14.16
C ASN A 143 16.83 5.17 14.33
N GLN A 144 17.17 5.93 13.28
CA GLN A 144 18.27 6.89 13.32
C GLN A 144 17.90 8.21 14.01
N HIS A 145 16.64 8.64 13.91
CA HIS A 145 16.25 10.01 14.25
C HIS A 145 15.42 10.16 15.52
N PHE A 146 14.80 9.09 16.02
CA PHE A 146 13.91 9.17 17.19
C PHE A 146 14.28 8.16 18.27
N PRO A 147 14.15 8.52 19.56
CA PRO A 147 14.44 7.64 20.69
C PRO A 147 13.26 6.70 20.99
N VAL A 148 12.84 5.92 20.00
CA VAL A 148 11.77 4.92 20.13
C VAL A 148 12.23 3.72 20.96
N GLY A 149 11.32 3.12 21.72
CA GLY A 149 11.61 1.99 22.61
C GLY A 149 11.79 0.65 21.89
N LYS A 150 11.40 0.56 20.62
CA LYS A 150 11.61 -0.62 19.75
C LYS A 150 12.48 -0.24 18.53
N CYS A 151 13.23 -1.22 18.04
CA CYS A 151 13.96 -1.11 16.78
C CYS A 151 13.07 -1.63 15.65
N TYR A 152 12.81 -0.78 14.66
CA TYR A 152 11.97 -1.10 13.51
C TYR A 152 12.74 -1.85 12.44
N GLY A 153 12.07 -2.76 11.75
CA GLY A 153 12.48 -3.34 10.48
C GLY A 153 11.49 -3.01 9.36
N TYR A 154 11.83 -3.39 8.13
CA TYR A 154 10.93 -3.11 6.99
C TYR A 154 9.55 -3.78 7.14
N MET A 155 9.45 -4.90 7.85
CA MET A 155 8.17 -5.60 8.05
C MET A 155 7.20 -4.80 8.91
N ASP A 156 7.69 -3.90 9.77
CA ASP A 156 6.83 -3.06 10.59
C ASP A 156 5.99 -2.10 9.75
N PHE A 157 6.51 -1.60 8.62
CA PHE A 157 5.80 -0.66 7.76
C PHE A 157 5.31 -1.25 6.44
N TYR A 158 5.73 -2.48 6.12
CA TYR A 158 5.37 -3.14 4.86
C TYR A 158 3.86 -3.33 4.76
N MET A 159 3.26 -2.79 3.69
CA MET A 159 1.81 -2.74 3.41
C MET A 159 1.01 -1.73 4.27
N GLY A 160 1.66 -0.87 5.05
CA GLY A 160 0.95 0.18 5.79
C GLY A 160 -0.10 -0.40 6.74
N PHE A 161 -1.27 0.23 6.78
CA PHE A 161 -2.42 -0.30 7.52
C PHE A 161 -3.19 -1.30 6.66
N TRP A 162 -3.40 -2.51 7.20
CA TRP A 162 -4.19 -3.55 6.53
C TRP A 162 -5.70 -3.22 6.50
N TYR A 163 -6.20 -2.62 7.58
CA TYR A 163 -7.62 -2.30 7.77
C TYR A 163 -7.93 -0.84 7.38
N GLU A 164 -9.02 -0.63 6.63
CA GLU A 164 -9.44 0.72 6.21
C GLU A 164 -9.82 1.58 7.41
N GLU A 165 -10.40 0.98 8.44
CA GLU A 165 -10.82 1.65 9.67
C GLU A 165 -9.65 2.32 10.39
N ASP A 166 -8.46 1.70 10.33
CA ASP A 166 -7.24 2.27 10.90
C ASP A 166 -6.75 3.47 10.08
N ARG A 167 -6.87 3.41 8.75
CA ARG A 167 -6.57 4.56 7.89
C ARG A 167 -7.52 5.73 8.19
N VAL A 168 -8.81 5.46 8.40
CA VAL A 168 -9.81 6.49 8.74
C VAL A 168 -9.42 7.23 10.02
N LYS A 169 -9.00 6.51 11.06
CA LYS A 169 -8.50 7.09 12.33
C LYS A 169 -7.31 8.01 12.13
N CYS A 170 -6.49 7.74 11.10
CA CYS A 170 -5.28 8.48 10.75
C CYS A 170 -5.50 9.74 9.89
N PHE A 171 -6.75 10.13 9.63
CA PHE A 171 -7.06 11.34 8.83
C PHE A 171 -6.26 12.60 9.24
N PRO A 172 -6.10 12.96 10.53
CA PRO A 172 -5.31 14.12 10.93
C PRO A 172 -3.82 14.03 10.53
N VAL A 173 -3.27 12.82 10.49
CA VAL A 173 -1.87 12.57 10.13
C VAL A 173 -1.68 12.73 8.62
N PHE A 174 -2.62 12.23 7.81
CA PHE A 174 -2.60 12.47 6.36
C PHE A 174 -2.70 13.96 6.03
N ILE A 175 -3.56 14.72 6.73
CA ILE A 175 -3.66 16.18 6.56
C ILE A 175 -2.29 16.83 6.79
N HIS A 176 -1.61 16.47 7.87
CA HIS A 176 -0.29 17.01 8.16
C HIS A 176 0.74 16.69 7.07
N ILE A 177 0.79 15.44 6.59
CA ILE A 177 1.70 15.06 5.50
C ILE A 177 1.43 15.94 4.27
N PHE A 178 0.17 16.05 3.85
CA PHE A 178 -0.20 16.86 2.67
C PHE A 178 0.03 18.36 2.87
N GLU A 179 -0.13 18.90 4.09
CA GLU A 179 0.21 20.29 4.41
C GLU A 179 1.71 20.56 4.18
N ILE A 180 2.58 19.62 4.56
CA ILE A 180 4.02 19.69 4.31
C ILE A 180 4.33 19.55 2.82
N LEU A 181 3.70 18.58 2.12
CA LEU A 181 3.91 18.45 0.67
C LEU A 181 3.52 19.74 -0.06
N LYS A 182 2.36 20.33 0.28
CA LYS A 182 1.89 21.58 -0.30
C LYS A 182 2.81 22.76 0.00
N SER A 183 3.33 22.89 1.22
CA SER A 183 4.25 23.98 1.57
C SER A 183 5.60 23.87 0.87
N GLU A 184 6.00 22.65 0.51
CA GLU A 184 7.20 22.35 -0.25
C GLU A 184 7.00 22.43 -1.77
N GLY A 185 5.80 22.79 -2.24
CA GLY A 185 5.49 22.86 -3.66
C GLY A 185 5.46 21.50 -4.35
N LEU A 186 5.21 20.44 -3.58
CA LEU A 186 5.07 19.07 -4.05
C LEU A 186 3.60 18.71 -4.25
N ASP A 187 3.38 17.77 -5.16
CA ASP A 187 2.07 17.23 -5.49
C ASP A 187 2.06 15.71 -5.29
N TRP A 188 0.87 15.12 -5.34
CA TRP A 188 0.66 13.69 -5.14
C TRP A 188 -0.14 13.10 -6.30
N VAL A 189 0.46 12.11 -6.96
CA VAL A 189 -0.15 11.33 -8.02
C VAL A 189 -0.65 10.02 -7.42
N TYR A 190 -1.98 9.89 -7.40
CA TYR A 190 -2.64 8.70 -6.92
C TYR A 190 -2.68 7.65 -8.03
N SER A 191 -2.16 6.46 -7.75
CA SER A 191 -2.35 5.31 -8.63
C SER A 191 -3.57 4.53 -8.18
N PHE A 192 -4.61 4.52 -9.01
CA PHE A 192 -5.78 3.69 -8.76
C PHE A 192 -5.37 2.20 -8.68
N PRO A 193 -5.89 1.43 -7.70
CA PRO A 193 -5.55 0.02 -7.57
C PRO A 193 -5.76 -0.74 -8.88
N GLY A 194 -4.79 -1.57 -9.23
CA GLY A 194 -4.84 -2.36 -10.46
C GLY A 194 -4.02 -3.64 -10.31
N VAL A 195 -4.55 -4.76 -10.79
CA VAL A 195 -3.81 -6.02 -10.86
C VAL A 195 -3.06 -6.05 -12.20
N TYR A 196 -1.75 -6.21 -12.13
CA TYR A 196 -0.90 -6.33 -13.31
C TYR A 196 -0.32 -7.73 -13.39
N ILE A 197 -0.22 -8.25 -14.62
CA ILE A 197 0.41 -9.55 -14.88
C ILE A 197 1.85 -9.30 -15.31
N VAL A 198 2.77 -9.98 -14.63
CA VAL A 198 4.18 -10.00 -14.98
C VAL A 198 4.48 -11.27 -15.77
N ASP A 199 5.06 -11.12 -16.97
CA ASP A 199 5.57 -12.23 -17.77
C ASP A 199 7.03 -12.52 -17.38
N PHE A 200 7.26 -13.62 -16.65
CA PHE A 200 8.58 -14.00 -16.15
C PHE A 200 9.43 -14.78 -17.17
N GLU A 201 8.88 -15.17 -18.34
CA GLU A 201 9.56 -16.07 -19.27
C GLU A 201 10.36 -15.37 -20.38
N LYS A 202 10.40 -14.03 -20.39
CA LYS A 202 11.23 -13.27 -21.35
C LYS A 202 12.76 -13.40 -21.12
N GLY A 203 13.18 -14.16 -20.11
CA GLY A 203 14.58 -14.30 -19.68
C GLY A 203 15.42 -15.37 -20.38
N ASP A 204 14.83 -16.38 -21.02
CA ASP A 204 15.58 -17.52 -21.60
C ASP A 204 15.65 -17.43 -23.13
N ASN A 205 16.51 -16.54 -23.62
CA ASN A 205 16.99 -16.60 -25.02
C ASN A 205 18.36 -17.30 -25.04
N ALA A 206 18.39 -18.59 -24.72
CA ALA A 206 19.54 -19.42 -25.08
C ALA A 206 19.55 -19.59 -26.61
N PRO A 207 20.68 -19.36 -27.30
CA PRO A 207 20.75 -19.57 -28.75
C PRO A 207 20.52 -21.05 -29.08
N ASP A 208 19.58 -21.33 -29.98
CA ASP A 208 19.34 -22.69 -30.48
C ASP A 208 20.60 -23.25 -31.15
N ASP A 209 21.04 -24.44 -30.72
CA ASP A 209 22.15 -25.17 -31.34
C ASP A 209 21.79 -25.55 -32.79
N PRO A 210 22.51 -25.04 -33.81
CA PRO A 210 22.22 -25.31 -35.22
C PRO A 210 22.27 -26.80 -35.58
N ALA A 211 22.98 -27.62 -34.82
CA ALA A 211 23.12 -29.05 -35.07
C ALA A 211 21.87 -29.87 -34.68
N ASN A 212 20.94 -29.29 -33.91
CA ASN A 212 19.76 -29.97 -33.36
C ASN A 212 18.43 -29.33 -33.80
N TYR A 213 18.46 -28.49 -34.85
CA TYR A 213 17.29 -27.79 -35.37
C TYR A 213 16.27 -28.76 -35.97
N ASN A 214 15.05 -28.76 -35.40
CA ASN A 214 13.91 -29.50 -35.93
C ASN A 214 12.79 -28.52 -36.31
N PRO A 215 12.45 -28.38 -37.61
CA PRO A 215 11.49 -27.39 -38.08
C PRO A 215 10.07 -27.60 -37.54
N ASN A 216 9.66 -28.84 -37.26
CA ASN A 216 8.34 -29.12 -36.66
C ASN A 216 8.29 -28.70 -35.19
N LYS A 217 9.40 -28.86 -34.45
CA LYS A 217 9.51 -28.37 -33.06
C LYS A 217 9.58 -26.84 -33.01
N ALA A 218 10.30 -26.23 -33.95
CA ALA A 218 10.37 -24.78 -34.06
C ALA A 218 8.98 -24.19 -34.36
N MET A 219 8.24 -24.74 -35.34
CA MET A 219 6.89 -24.29 -35.69
C MET A 219 5.88 -24.50 -34.56
N ALA A 220 5.94 -25.65 -33.86
CA ALA A 220 5.11 -25.90 -32.68
C ALA A 220 5.42 -24.91 -31.54
N GLY A 221 6.70 -24.63 -31.29
CA GLY A 221 7.12 -23.62 -30.31
C GLY A 221 6.68 -22.20 -30.68
N THR A 222 6.63 -21.84 -31.97
CA THR A 222 6.09 -20.55 -32.43
C THR A 222 4.59 -20.47 -32.20
N ILE A 223 3.84 -21.53 -32.52
CA ILE A 223 2.38 -21.60 -32.32
C ILE A 223 2.05 -21.51 -30.82
N GLU A 224 2.75 -22.26 -29.96
CA GLU A 224 2.55 -22.20 -28.51
C GLU A 224 2.88 -20.81 -27.93
N LYS A 225 3.96 -20.17 -28.41
CA LYS A 225 4.31 -18.79 -28.03
C LYS A 225 3.22 -17.81 -28.48
N GLU A 226 2.73 -17.91 -29.71
CA GLU A 226 1.65 -17.06 -30.22
C GLU A 226 0.35 -17.23 -29.46
N GLU A 227 -0.07 -18.47 -29.19
CA GLU A 227 -1.27 -18.76 -28.39
C GLU A 227 -1.14 -18.24 -26.95
N ARG A 228 0.05 -18.38 -26.35
CA ARG A 228 0.34 -17.86 -25.02
C ARG A 228 0.31 -16.34 -24.99
N THR A 229 0.94 -15.68 -25.97
CA THR A 229 0.89 -14.22 -26.09
C THR A 229 -0.54 -13.74 -26.24
N LYS A 230 -1.36 -14.40 -27.08
CA LYS A 230 -2.79 -14.08 -27.22
C LYS A 230 -3.55 -14.23 -25.90
N LYS A 231 -3.33 -15.33 -25.16
CA LYS A 231 -3.96 -15.53 -23.84
C LYS A 231 -3.52 -14.48 -22.83
N PHE A 232 -2.23 -14.10 -22.83
CA PHE A 232 -1.68 -13.07 -21.97
C PHE A 232 -2.28 -11.69 -22.28
N GLU A 233 -2.37 -11.33 -23.56
CA GLU A 233 -3.00 -10.09 -24.00
C GLU A 233 -4.48 -10.05 -23.68
N GLN A 234 -5.19 -11.17 -23.88
CA GLN A 234 -6.60 -11.29 -23.51
C GLN A 234 -6.80 -11.08 -22.00
N LEU A 235 -6.00 -11.76 -21.17
CA LEU A 235 -6.10 -11.60 -19.72
C LEU A 235 -5.74 -10.18 -19.26
N LYS A 236 -4.75 -9.55 -19.90
CA LYS A 236 -4.41 -8.13 -19.65
C LYS A 236 -5.59 -7.21 -20.01
N ALA A 237 -6.26 -7.44 -21.13
CA ALA A 237 -7.43 -6.66 -21.54
C ALA A 237 -8.62 -6.87 -20.58
N ASP A 238 -8.84 -8.09 -20.11
CA ASP A 238 -9.90 -8.40 -19.14
C ASP A 238 -9.65 -7.72 -17.78
N LEU A 239 -8.40 -7.70 -17.31
CA LEU A 239 -8.02 -6.99 -16.08
C LEU A 239 -8.18 -5.47 -16.24
N GLU A 240 -7.77 -4.91 -17.37
CA GLU A 240 -7.93 -3.47 -17.64
C GLU A 240 -9.40 -3.07 -17.69
N LYS A 241 -10.26 -3.87 -18.35
CA LYS A 241 -11.70 -3.64 -18.36
C LYS A 241 -12.30 -3.69 -16.96
N THR A 242 -11.82 -4.61 -16.12
CA THR A 242 -12.27 -4.69 -14.71
C THR A 242 -11.86 -3.43 -13.95
N ARG A 243 -10.61 -2.99 -14.12
CA ARG A 243 -10.08 -1.75 -13.54
C ARG A 243 -10.89 -0.52 -13.97
N GLU A 244 -11.26 -0.43 -15.25
CA GLU A 244 -12.11 0.65 -15.77
C GLU A 244 -13.49 0.67 -15.10
N ALA A 245 -14.12 -0.50 -14.93
CA ALA A 245 -15.40 -0.60 -14.24
C ALA A 245 -15.30 -0.22 -12.76
N GLU A 246 -14.22 -0.61 -12.08
CA GLU A 246 -13.94 -0.22 -10.69
C GLU A 246 -13.70 1.29 -10.55
N MET A 247 -12.97 1.91 -11.49
CA MET A 247 -12.78 3.36 -11.53
C MET A 247 -14.11 4.09 -11.72
N GLU A 248 -14.99 3.59 -12.58
CA GLU A 248 -16.32 4.18 -12.77
C GLU A 248 -17.16 4.07 -11.51
N GLU A 249 -17.16 2.92 -10.84
CA GLU A 249 -17.88 2.75 -9.58
C GLU A 249 -17.32 3.65 -8.47
N ALA A 250 -16.00 3.85 -8.44
CA ALA A 250 -15.32 4.67 -7.44
C ALA A 250 -15.73 6.15 -7.49
N ARG A 251 -16.19 6.67 -8.64
CA ARG A 251 -16.72 8.04 -8.75
C ARG A 251 -17.93 8.29 -7.85
N TYR A 252 -18.72 7.24 -7.59
CA TYR A 252 -19.95 7.32 -6.80
C TYR A 252 -19.75 6.91 -5.34
N LYS A 253 -18.57 6.42 -4.97
CA LYS A 253 -18.20 6.03 -3.61
C LYS A 253 -17.44 7.16 -2.90
N ALA A 254 -17.40 7.12 -1.57
CA ALA A 254 -16.52 8.00 -0.84
C ALA A 254 -15.05 7.68 -1.21
N PRO A 255 -14.21 8.68 -1.54
CA PRO A 255 -12.81 8.44 -1.83
C PRO A 255 -12.07 7.82 -0.63
N PRO A 256 -10.96 7.11 -0.84
CA PRO A 256 -10.09 6.68 0.25
C PRO A 256 -9.69 7.83 1.16
N VAL A 257 -9.47 7.57 2.45
CA VAL A 257 -9.19 8.62 3.45
C VAL A 257 -7.99 9.52 3.08
N ALA A 258 -6.94 8.95 2.48
CA ALA A 258 -5.79 9.71 2.02
C ALA A 258 -6.16 10.69 0.88
N VAL A 259 -7.03 10.25 -0.05
CA VAL A 259 -7.58 11.12 -1.11
C VAL A 259 -8.48 12.20 -0.54
N GLN A 260 -9.30 11.89 0.48
CA GLN A 260 -10.09 12.89 1.18
C GLN A 260 -9.21 13.93 1.88
N ALA A 261 -8.12 13.50 2.53
CA ALA A 261 -7.18 14.39 3.19
C ALA A 261 -6.44 15.28 2.18
N TYR A 262 -5.97 14.71 1.07
CA TYR A 262 -5.40 15.46 -0.04
C TYR A 262 -6.38 16.53 -0.54
N ARG A 263 -7.64 16.14 -0.83
CA ARG A 263 -8.67 17.08 -1.28
C ARG A 263 -8.93 18.20 -0.29
N LYS A 264 -8.89 17.93 1.01
CA LYS A 264 -9.05 18.95 2.05
C LYS A 264 -7.89 19.96 2.05
N VAL A 265 -6.66 19.53 1.78
CA VAL A 265 -5.48 20.41 1.78
C VAL A 265 -5.28 21.14 0.45
N PHE A 266 -5.43 20.43 -0.67
CA PHE A 266 -5.17 20.96 -2.01
C PHE A 266 -6.42 21.57 -2.68
N GLY A 267 -7.63 21.25 -2.20
CA GLY A 267 -8.88 21.76 -2.74
C GLY A 267 -9.35 21.07 -4.03
N ARG A 268 -8.67 20.00 -4.45
CA ARG A 268 -8.98 19.21 -5.66
C ARG A 268 -8.69 17.72 -5.43
N LEU A 269 -9.19 16.85 -6.30
CA LEU A 269 -8.77 15.45 -6.33
C LEU A 269 -7.32 15.34 -6.85
N PRO A 270 -6.55 14.35 -6.36
CA PRO A 270 -5.20 14.10 -6.86
C PRO A 270 -5.27 13.58 -8.29
N GLU A 271 -4.20 13.78 -9.05
CA GLU A 271 -4.08 13.17 -10.37
C GLU A 271 -4.19 11.64 -10.24
N GLY A 272 -4.94 11.01 -11.16
CA GLY A 272 -5.13 9.56 -11.21
C GLY A 272 -6.27 9.01 -10.34
N PHE A 273 -6.93 9.84 -9.53
CA PHE A 273 -8.24 9.50 -8.96
C PHE A 273 -9.37 9.89 -9.93
N PRO A 274 -10.43 9.07 -10.10
CA PRO A 274 -11.51 9.40 -11.02
C PRO A 274 -12.37 10.57 -10.50
N ASP A 275 -12.69 11.51 -11.40
CA ASP A 275 -13.57 12.68 -11.15
C ASP A 275 -15.06 12.32 -11.16
#